data_AF-A0A167F8S8-F1
#
_entry.id   AF-A0A167F8S8-F1
#
_cell.length_a   1.000
_cell.length_b   1.000
_cell.length_c   1.000
_cell.angle_alpha   90.00
_cell.angle_beta   90.00
_cell.angle_gamma   90.00
#
_symmetry.space_group_name_H-M   'P 1'
#
loop_
_entity.id
_entity.type
_entity.pdbx_description
1 polymer ?
#
loop_
_entity_poly.entity_id
_entity_poly.type
_entity_poly.pdbx_seq_one_letter_code
_entity_poly.pdbx_strand_id
1 'polypeptide(L)'
;MPHLVLQPKTIHATSKNLVVKIRGIAYSTRVSPASVNRLIDASRGVLKGTEVETFIYSDVARGEESGKSPGFGATIVAETKGGWPISAEGIATAGVTPEDLGTQVAAKLLHELSLGGTVGRNQVSLALVLMVLGKEDVGRISLGKGVIDAKVVRLLRYIKKFWNLEVVLREDGESEVMCTVKGSGFVSSSKKVA
;
A
#
# COMPACT_ATOMS: atom_id res chain seq x y z
N MET A 1 9.27 -2.83 -27.47
CA MET A 1 8.56 -2.36 -26.26
C MET A 1 7.29 -3.21 -26.05
N PRO A 2 7.28 -4.24 -25.19
CA PRO A 2 6.23 -5.25 -25.22
C PRO A 2 5.19 -5.20 -24.07
N HIS A 3 4.91 -4.06 -23.44
CA HIS A 3 3.82 -4.00 -22.45
C HIS A 3 2.84 -2.85 -22.74
N LEU A 4 2.07 -3.00 -23.81
CA LEU A 4 0.87 -2.20 -24.01
C LEU A 4 -0.23 -2.72 -23.07
N VAL A 5 -0.68 -1.90 -22.13
CA VAL A 5 -1.84 -2.20 -21.27
C VAL A 5 -3.01 -1.33 -21.74
N LEU A 6 -3.87 -1.87 -22.60
CA LEU A 6 -5.07 -1.18 -23.09
C LEU A 6 -6.20 -1.12 -22.05
N GLN A 7 -6.20 -2.11 -21.15
CA GLN A 7 -7.17 -2.28 -20.09
C GLN A 7 -6.51 -3.04 -18.92
N PRO A 8 -6.84 -2.74 -17.66
CA PRO A 8 -6.39 -3.50 -16.51
C PRO A 8 -6.78 -4.99 -16.64
N LYS A 9 -5.91 -5.88 -16.15
CA LYS A 9 -6.26 -7.31 -16.04
C LYS A 9 -7.27 -7.50 -14.91
N THR A 10 -8.26 -8.35 -15.13
CA THR A 10 -9.18 -8.80 -14.08
C THR A 10 -8.39 -9.52 -13.00
N ILE A 11 -8.54 -9.10 -11.74
CA ILE A 11 -7.81 -9.69 -10.61
C ILE A 11 -8.66 -10.74 -9.89
N HIS A 12 -7.99 -11.77 -9.37
CA HIS A 12 -8.56 -12.75 -8.46
C HIS A 12 -7.62 -12.93 -7.27
N ALA A 13 -7.73 -12.01 -6.31
CA ALA A 13 -6.94 -12.03 -5.09
C ALA A 13 -7.83 -12.48 -3.92
N THR A 14 -8.03 -13.80 -3.83
CA THR A 14 -8.97 -14.42 -2.89
C THR A 14 -8.30 -15.09 -1.69
N SER A 15 -6.99 -15.30 -1.75
CA SER A 15 -6.24 -15.99 -0.70
C SER A 15 -5.68 -15.01 0.34
N LYS A 16 -5.56 -15.50 1.59
CA LYS A 16 -4.84 -14.80 2.65
C LYS A 16 -3.36 -14.67 2.31
N ASN A 17 -2.81 -13.49 2.56
CA ASN A 17 -1.46 -13.13 2.19
C ASN A 17 -0.51 -13.22 3.40
N LEU A 18 0.30 -14.29 3.43
CA LEU A 18 1.37 -14.42 4.42
C LEU A 18 2.51 -13.45 4.08
N VAL A 19 2.98 -12.69 5.07
CA VAL A 19 4.17 -11.84 4.93
C VAL A 19 5.41 -12.72 4.85
N VAL A 20 6.21 -12.54 3.80
CA VAL A 20 7.44 -13.31 3.56
C VAL A 20 8.70 -12.53 3.93
N LYS A 21 8.68 -11.21 3.71
CA LYS A 21 9.83 -10.32 3.90
C LYS A 21 9.34 -8.93 4.28
N ILE A 22 10.15 -8.22 5.05
CA ILE A 22 9.96 -6.78 5.27
C ILE A 22 11.14 -6.05 4.65
N ARG A 23 10.81 -5.06 3.83
CA ARG A 23 11.75 -4.15 3.18
C ARG A 23 11.41 -2.72 3.54
N GLY A 24 12.31 -1.79 3.29
CA GLY A 24 12.00 -0.37 3.47
C GLY A 24 13.13 0.53 3.05
N ILE A 25 12.84 1.81 2.93
CA ILE A 25 13.83 2.86 2.68
C ILE A 25 13.68 3.87 3.81
N ALA A 26 14.78 4.13 4.52
CA ALA A 26 14.91 5.23 5.44
C ALA A 26 15.78 6.28 4.78
N TYR A 27 15.25 7.49 4.64
CA TYR A 27 15.90 8.55 3.88
C TYR A 27 16.11 9.82 4.70
N SER A 28 17.06 10.65 4.27
CA SER A 28 17.28 11.97 4.87
C SER A 28 17.80 13.00 3.87
N THR A 29 17.46 14.26 4.13
CA THR A 29 17.86 15.44 3.36
C THR A 29 18.36 16.52 4.33
N ARG A 30 19.54 17.10 4.07
CA ARG A 30 20.13 18.22 4.86
C ARG A 30 20.18 18.02 6.38
N VAL A 31 20.20 16.77 6.84
CA VAL A 31 20.41 16.40 8.25
C VAL A 31 21.52 15.36 8.34
N SER A 32 22.00 15.09 9.56
CA SER A 32 23.06 14.13 9.78
C SER A 32 22.64 12.72 9.32
N PRO A 33 23.53 11.97 8.62
CA PRO A 33 23.30 10.56 8.27
C PRO A 33 22.98 9.68 9.49
N ALA A 34 23.42 10.07 10.68
CA ALA A 34 23.13 9.35 11.92
C ALA A 34 21.62 9.24 12.21
N SER A 35 20.80 10.18 11.70
CA SER A 35 19.35 10.14 11.85
C SER A 35 18.75 8.91 11.17
N VAL A 36 19.26 8.55 9.99
CA VAL A 36 18.78 7.38 9.23
C VAL A 36 19.11 6.08 9.96
N ASN A 37 20.34 5.95 10.48
CA ASN A 37 20.74 4.74 11.21
C ASN A 37 19.89 4.53 12.47
N ARG A 38 19.69 5.59 13.27
CA ARG A 38 18.84 5.55 14.48
C ARG A 38 17.39 5.16 14.16
N LEU A 39 16.84 5.70 13.06
CA LEU A 39 15.50 5.35 12.59
C LEU A 39 15.41 3.86 12.21
N ILE A 40 16.39 3.36 11.46
CA ILE A 40 16.46 1.96 11.04
C ILE A 40 16.50 1.04 12.26
N ASP A 41 17.34 1.34 13.24
CA ASP A 41 17.51 0.53 14.44
C ASP A 41 16.22 0.49 15.29
N ALA A 42 15.56 1.64 15.49
CA ALA A 42 14.28 1.71 16.19
C ALA A 42 13.18 0.92 15.46
N SER A 43 13.11 1.04 14.12
CA SER A 43 12.14 0.30 13.30
C SER A 43 12.37 -1.22 13.42
N ARG A 44 13.62 -1.67 13.34
CA ARG A 44 14.00 -3.08 13.51
C ARG A 44 13.66 -3.59 14.91
N GLY A 45 13.84 -2.75 15.93
CA GLY A 45 13.49 -3.09 17.32
C GLY A 45 12.02 -3.51 17.47
N VAL A 46 11.10 -2.77 16.85
CA VAL A 46 9.67 -3.10 16.84
C VAL A 46 9.38 -4.34 15.99
N LEU A 47 9.98 -4.42 14.80
CA LEU A 47 9.68 -5.49 13.84
C LEU A 47 10.29 -6.84 14.23
N LYS A 48 11.28 -6.87 15.13
CA LYS A 48 11.95 -8.09 15.59
C LYS A 48 10.99 -9.17 16.10
N GLY A 49 9.88 -8.77 16.74
CA GLY A 49 8.88 -9.69 17.26
C GLY A 49 8.08 -10.45 16.18
N THR A 50 8.18 -10.03 14.91
CA THR A 50 7.50 -10.72 13.79
C THR A 50 8.24 -11.96 13.31
N GLU A 51 9.52 -12.11 13.67
CA GLU A 51 10.43 -13.15 13.15
C GLU A 51 10.58 -13.15 11.62
N VAL A 52 10.08 -12.12 10.93
CA VAL A 52 10.23 -11.94 9.48
C VAL A 52 11.53 -11.21 9.17
N GLU A 53 12.25 -11.70 8.17
CA GLU A 53 13.48 -11.08 7.67
C GLU A 53 13.22 -9.60 7.29
N THR A 54 13.87 -8.69 8.01
CA THR A 54 13.65 -7.24 7.88
C THR A 54 14.94 -6.55 7.40
N PHE A 55 14.87 -5.90 6.25
CA PHE A 55 15.99 -5.11 5.70
C PHE A 55 15.53 -3.73 5.24
N ILE A 56 16.02 -2.68 5.90
CA ILE A 56 15.71 -1.28 5.57
C ILE A 56 16.97 -0.63 4.97
N TYR A 57 16.86 -0.15 3.74
CA TYR A 57 17.91 0.55 3.01
C TYR A 57 18.07 1.98 3.56
N SER A 58 19.30 2.46 3.64
CA SER A 58 19.61 3.86 3.98
C SER A 58 19.81 4.68 2.72
N ASP A 59 19.12 5.81 2.60
CA ASP A 59 19.27 6.75 1.47
C ASP A 59 19.52 8.17 1.99
N VAL A 60 20.77 8.62 1.97
CA VAL A 60 21.18 9.91 2.55
C VAL A 60 21.58 10.86 1.44
N ALA A 61 20.69 11.80 1.10
CA ALA A 61 20.96 12.82 0.10
C ALA A 61 21.89 13.93 0.63
N ARG A 62 22.88 14.35 -0.16
CA ARG A 62 23.88 15.37 0.22
C ARG A 62 23.80 16.60 -0.69
N GLY A 63 24.59 17.63 -0.44
CA GLY A 63 24.75 18.77 -1.36
C GLY A 63 23.46 19.35 -1.95
N GLU A 64 23.44 19.56 -3.27
CA GLU A 64 22.29 20.13 -3.99
C GLU A 64 21.12 19.14 -4.19
N GLU A 65 21.40 17.83 -4.31
CA GLU A 65 20.37 16.79 -4.47
C GLU A 65 19.45 16.67 -3.23
N SER A 66 19.90 17.14 -2.07
CA SER A 66 19.13 17.16 -0.81
C SER A 66 18.00 18.21 -0.75
N GLY A 67 17.70 18.89 -1.86
CA GLY A 67 16.63 19.88 -1.93
C GLY A 67 16.97 21.13 -1.12
N LYS A 68 15.98 21.82 -0.52
CA LYS A 68 16.19 23.08 0.24
C LYS A 68 15.87 22.98 1.73
N SER A 69 15.25 21.88 2.15
CA SER A 69 14.71 21.74 3.51
C SER A 69 15.30 20.54 4.23
N PRO A 70 15.63 20.67 5.53
CA PRO A 70 16.04 19.54 6.35
C PRO A 70 14.85 18.61 6.61
N GLY A 71 15.10 17.30 6.57
CA GLY A 71 14.08 16.30 6.83
C GLY A 71 14.63 14.88 6.83
N PHE A 72 13.88 13.97 7.43
CA PHE A 72 14.11 12.53 7.33
C PHE A 72 12.79 11.80 7.42
N GLY A 73 12.75 10.58 6.90
CA GLY A 73 11.55 9.78 6.84
C GLY A 73 11.85 8.33 6.54
N ALA A 74 10.80 7.52 6.56
CA ALA A 74 10.90 6.14 6.12
C ALA A 74 9.60 5.63 5.54
N THR A 75 9.75 4.70 4.61
CA THR A 75 8.69 3.87 4.06
C THR A 75 9.08 2.42 4.28
N ILE A 76 8.24 1.65 4.98
CA ILE A 76 8.45 0.23 5.23
C ILE A 76 7.33 -0.55 4.53
N VAL A 77 7.70 -1.66 3.89
CA VAL A 77 6.86 -2.47 3.03
C VAL A 77 6.97 -3.93 3.47
N ALA A 78 5.85 -4.54 3.81
CA ALA A 78 5.72 -5.97 4.03
C ALA A 78 5.37 -6.65 2.71
N GLU A 79 6.29 -7.43 2.17
CA GLU A 79 6.08 -8.25 0.98
C GLU A 79 5.32 -9.52 1.37
N THR A 80 4.30 -9.86 0.58
CA THR A 80 3.48 -11.04 0.83
C THR A 80 3.70 -12.09 -0.24
N LYS A 81 3.48 -13.37 0.11
CA LYS A 81 3.62 -14.51 -0.81
C LYS A 81 2.75 -14.35 -2.08
N GLY A 82 1.60 -13.67 -1.95
CA GLY A 82 0.68 -13.39 -3.07
C GLY A 82 1.09 -12.23 -3.97
N GLY A 83 2.19 -11.54 -3.68
CA GLY A 83 2.64 -10.39 -4.47
C GLY A 83 1.86 -9.11 -4.18
N TRP A 84 1.23 -9.01 -3.00
CA TRP A 84 0.44 -7.86 -2.57
C TRP A 84 1.13 -7.17 -1.39
N PRO A 85 2.07 -6.25 -1.64
CA PRO A 85 2.81 -5.60 -0.57
C PRO A 85 1.93 -4.62 0.20
N ILE A 86 2.04 -4.60 1.51
CA ILE A 86 1.38 -3.61 2.39
C ILE A 86 2.44 -2.65 2.90
N SER A 87 2.17 -1.35 2.86
CA SER A 87 3.16 -0.33 3.22
C SER A 87 2.65 0.65 4.28
N ALA A 88 3.59 1.17 5.06
CA ALA A 88 3.40 2.31 5.93
C ALA A 88 4.57 3.28 5.77
N GLU A 89 4.29 4.57 5.95
CA GLU A 89 5.28 5.63 5.82
C GLU A 89 5.13 6.69 6.91
N GLY A 90 6.21 7.44 7.11
CA GLY A 90 6.24 8.57 8.01
C GLY A 90 7.39 9.51 7.70
N ILE A 91 7.14 10.80 7.89
CA ILE A 91 8.10 11.87 7.71
C ILE A 91 8.18 12.64 9.03
N ALA A 92 9.38 12.96 9.48
CA ALA A 92 9.58 13.70 10.71
C ALA A 92 9.04 15.12 10.58
N THR A 93 8.38 15.59 11.64
CA THR A 93 8.12 17.01 11.86
C THR A 93 9.13 17.57 12.86
N ALA A 94 9.19 18.89 12.99
CA ALA A 94 10.10 19.54 13.93
C ALA A 94 9.88 19.02 15.37
N GLY A 95 10.96 18.61 16.02
CA GLY A 95 10.94 18.08 17.39
C GLY A 95 10.75 16.55 17.51
N VAL A 96 10.44 15.85 16.42
CA VAL A 96 10.34 14.38 16.44
C VAL A 96 11.72 13.75 16.33
N THR A 97 12.02 12.78 17.20
CA THR A 97 13.29 12.05 17.14
C THR A 97 13.26 10.95 16.07
N PRO A 98 14.42 10.55 15.50
CA PRO A 98 14.49 9.41 14.59
C PRO A 98 13.94 8.10 15.17
N GLU A 99 14.16 7.86 16.46
CA GLU A 99 13.69 6.66 17.17
C GLU A 99 12.17 6.64 17.30
N ASP A 100 11.56 7.77 17.67
CA ASP A 100 10.10 7.89 17.76
C ASP A 100 9.46 7.65 16.39
N LEU A 101 10.03 8.25 15.33
CA LEU A 101 9.54 8.05 13.97
C LEU A 101 9.68 6.60 13.53
N GLY A 102 10.84 5.97 13.74
CA GLY A 102 11.07 4.57 13.38
C GLY A 102 10.09 3.62 14.08
N THR A 103 9.90 3.82 15.39
CA THR A 103 8.92 3.07 16.19
C THR A 103 7.50 3.27 15.66
N GLN A 104 7.12 4.52 15.35
CA GLN A 104 5.80 4.86 14.85
C GLN A 104 5.53 4.22 13.48
N VAL A 105 6.47 4.30 12.53
CA VAL A 105 6.29 3.74 11.17
C VAL A 105 6.20 2.22 11.21
N ALA A 106 7.04 1.57 12.03
CA ALA A 106 6.97 0.13 12.23
C ALA A 106 5.63 -0.30 12.87
N ALA A 107 5.19 0.39 13.92
CA ALA A 107 3.88 0.12 14.54
C ALA A 107 2.71 0.37 13.58
N LYS A 108 2.79 1.41 12.74
CA LYS A 108 1.81 1.67 11.68
C LYS A 108 1.76 0.52 10.68
N LEU A 109 2.90 -0.04 10.27
CA LEU A 109 2.93 -1.20 9.37
C LEU A 109 2.26 -2.41 10.00
N LEU A 110 2.58 -2.72 11.27
CA LEU A 110 1.95 -3.82 11.99
C LEU A 110 0.44 -3.62 12.14
N HIS A 111 0.01 -2.39 12.38
CA HIS A 111 -1.41 -2.04 12.41
C HIS A 111 -2.06 -2.27 11.04
N GLU A 112 -1.49 -1.81 9.92
CA GLU A 112 -2.03 -2.10 8.58
C GLU A 112 -2.12 -3.61 8.30
N LEU A 113 -1.10 -4.37 8.67
CA LEU A 113 -1.10 -5.83 8.54
C LEU A 113 -2.21 -6.49 9.38
N SER A 114 -2.46 -5.98 10.59
CA SER A 114 -3.49 -6.51 11.48
C SER A 114 -4.92 -6.32 10.96
N LEU A 115 -5.14 -5.36 10.05
CA LEU A 115 -6.46 -5.16 9.44
C LEU A 115 -6.82 -6.31 8.49
N GLY A 116 -5.83 -7.06 7.99
CA GLY A 116 -6.03 -8.22 7.13
C GLY A 116 -6.43 -7.89 5.68
N GLY A 117 -6.68 -8.94 4.90
CA GLY A 117 -7.01 -8.84 3.49
C GLY A 117 -5.81 -8.69 2.56
N THR A 118 -6.12 -8.36 1.30
CA THR A 118 -5.15 -8.37 0.20
C THR A 118 -4.31 -7.10 0.15
N VAL A 119 -4.93 -5.94 0.38
CA VAL A 119 -4.33 -4.61 0.17
C VAL A 119 -4.55 -3.71 1.39
N GLY A 120 -3.63 -2.77 1.61
CA GLY A 120 -3.73 -1.80 2.69
C GLY A 120 -4.73 -0.67 2.42
N ARG A 121 -4.99 0.15 3.45
CA ARG A 121 -5.95 1.28 3.35
C ARG A 121 -5.54 2.34 2.33
N ASN A 122 -4.25 2.53 2.10
CA ASN A 122 -3.72 3.45 1.10
C ASN A 122 -3.87 2.94 -0.35
N GLN A 123 -4.06 1.63 -0.54
CA GLN A 123 -4.08 0.99 -1.87
C GLN A 123 -5.50 0.64 -2.34
N VAL A 124 -6.42 0.37 -1.40
CA VAL A 124 -7.78 -0.12 -1.69
C VAL A 124 -8.55 0.74 -2.69
N SER A 125 -8.40 2.06 -2.62
CA SER A 125 -9.14 2.97 -3.51
C SER A 125 -8.73 2.80 -4.96
N LEU A 126 -7.42 2.74 -5.22
CA LEU A 126 -6.89 2.53 -6.56
C LEU A 126 -7.24 1.12 -7.07
N ALA A 127 -7.13 0.10 -6.21
CA ALA A 127 -7.47 -1.27 -6.56
C ALA A 127 -8.94 -1.38 -7.05
N LEU A 128 -9.89 -0.82 -6.29
CA LEU A 128 -11.31 -0.84 -6.66
C LEU A 128 -11.59 -0.11 -7.97
N VAL A 129 -10.98 1.06 -8.20
CA VAL A 129 -11.14 1.81 -9.46
C VAL A 129 -10.58 1.02 -10.63
N LEU A 130 -9.41 0.38 -10.49
CA LEU A 130 -8.83 -0.43 -11.55
C LEU A 130 -9.67 -1.69 -11.85
N MET A 131 -10.31 -2.28 -10.84
CA MET A 131 -11.26 -3.38 -11.07
C MET A 131 -12.50 -2.92 -11.85
N VAL A 132 -13.04 -1.73 -11.53
CA VAL A 132 -14.16 -1.11 -12.27
C VAL A 132 -13.79 -0.81 -13.72
N LEU A 133 -12.57 -0.36 -13.99
CA LEU A 133 -12.07 -0.09 -15.34
C LEU A 133 -11.58 -1.33 -16.08
N GLY A 134 -11.65 -2.52 -15.48
CA GLY A 134 -11.25 -3.77 -16.12
C GLY A 134 -12.18 -4.20 -17.24
N LYS A 135 -11.87 -5.36 -17.83
CA LYS A 135 -12.73 -6.08 -18.79
C LYS A 135 -14.13 -6.32 -18.22
N GLU A 136 -15.10 -6.64 -19.08
CA GLU A 136 -16.44 -7.09 -18.68
C GLU A 136 -16.43 -8.50 -18.05
N ASP A 137 -15.63 -8.66 -17.01
CA ASP A 137 -15.40 -9.89 -16.27
C ASP A 137 -15.39 -9.59 -14.77
N VAL A 138 -15.58 -10.63 -13.96
CA VAL A 138 -15.80 -10.52 -12.52
C VAL A 138 -14.47 -10.53 -11.77
N GLY A 139 -14.00 -9.35 -11.37
CA GLY A 139 -12.85 -9.21 -10.47
C GLY A 139 -13.23 -9.54 -9.02
N ARG A 140 -12.31 -10.18 -8.30
CA ARG A 140 -12.47 -10.54 -6.87
C ARG A 140 -11.24 -10.13 -6.07
N ILE A 141 -11.45 -9.47 -4.94
CA ILE A 141 -10.41 -9.11 -3.98
C ILE A 141 -10.93 -9.33 -2.55
N SER A 142 -10.16 -10.03 -1.72
CA SER A 142 -10.43 -10.14 -0.28
C SER A 142 -9.89 -8.90 0.42
N LEU A 143 -10.74 -8.22 1.20
CA LEU A 143 -10.37 -7.04 1.99
C LEU A 143 -10.62 -7.32 3.48
N GLY A 144 -9.78 -6.76 4.34
CA GLY A 144 -10.06 -6.72 5.78
C GLY A 144 -11.25 -5.83 6.09
N LYS A 145 -12.11 -6.24 7.04
CA LYS A 145 -13.24 -5.42 7.50
C LYS A 145 -12.79 -4.03 7.98
N GLY A 146 -11.64 -3.97 8.67
CA GLY A 146 -11.04 -2.71 9.14
C GLY A 146 -10.44 -1.81 8.05
N VAL A 147 -10.29 -2.32 6.81
CA VAL A 147 -9.87 -1.53 5.65
C VAL A 147 -11.04 -0.73 5.07
N ILE A 148 -12.29 -1.19 5.27
CA ILE A 148 -13.49 -0.56 4.74
C ILE A 148 -13.90 0.60 5.66
N ASP A 149 -13.39 1.79 5.35
CA ASP A 149 -13.71 3.02 6.07
C ASP A 149 -14.74 3.90 5.32
N ALA A 150 -15.05 5.07 5.88
CA ALA A 150 -15.96 6.03 5.26
C ALA A 150 -15.48 6.54 3.89
N LYS A 151 -14.17 6.54 3.62
CA LYS A 151 -13.60 6.94 2.32
C LYS A 151 -13.90 5.86 1.28
N VAL A 152 -13.73 4.59 1.63
CA VAL A 152 -14.08 3.46 0.76
C VAL A 152 -15.57 3.47 0.46
N VAL A 153 -16.44 3.64 1.45
CA VAL A 153 -17.89 3.71 1.23
C VAL A 153 -18.26 4.88 0.31
N ARG A 154 -17.62 6.04 0.47
CA ARG A 154 -17.83 7.19 -0.43
C ARG A 154 -17.39 6.88 -1.85
N LEU A 155 -16.25 6.21 -2.03
CA LEU A 155 -15.77 5.75 -3.33
C LEU A 155 -16.79 4.80 -4.00
N LEU A 156 -17.34 3.84 -3.26
CA LEU A 156 -18.36 2.92 -3.78
C LEU A 156 -19.61 3.66 -4.28
N ARG A 157 -20.05 4.71 -3.57
CA ARG A 157 -21.15 5.58 -4.02
C ARG A 157 -20.81 6.34 -5.30
N TYR A 158 -19.57 6.82 -5.43
CA TYR A 158 -19.11 7.44 -6.67
C TYR A 158 -19.04 6.43 -7.82
N ILE A 159 -18.56 5.22 -7.57
CA ILE A 159 -18.54 4.15 -8.59
C ILE A 159 -19.95 3.91 -9.14
N LYS A 160 -20.94 3.77 -8.24
CA LYS A 160 -22.35 3.63 -8.64
C LYS A 160 -22.86 4.85 -9.40
N LYS A 161 -22.55 6.07 -8.96
CA LYS A 161 -23.03 7.29 -9.63
C LYS A 161 -22.45 7.49 -11.03
N PHE A 162 -21.16 7.20 -11.23
CA PHE A 162 -20.45 7.50 -12.48
C PHE A 162 -20.49 6.35 -13.48
N TRP A 163 -20.33 5.10 -13.05
CA TRP A 163 -20.30 3.94 -13.94
C TRP A 163 -21.59 3.11 -13.90
N ASN A 164 -22.52 3.41 -12.99
CA ASN A 164 -23.70 2.58 -12.73
C ASN A 164 -23.35 1.11 -12.43
N LEU A 165 -22.20 0.90 -11.77
CA LEU A 165 -21.72 -0.41 -11.33
C LEU A 165 -21.81 -0.52 -9.81
N GLU A 166 -22.10 -1.74 -9.35
CA GLU A 166 -22.17 -2.05 -7.93
C GLU A 166 -21.04 -3.02 -7.55
N VAL A 167 -20.39 -2.74 -6.43
CA VAL A 167 -19.41 -3.64 -5.82
C VAL A 167 -20.17 -4.50 -4.81
N VAL A 168 -20.17 -5.80 -5.02
CA VAL A 168 -20.81 -6.78 -4.15
C VAL A 168 -19.83 -7.17 -3.05
N LEU A 169 -20.25 -6.98 -1.80
CA LEU A 169 -19.51 -7.36 -0.61
C LEU A 169 -20.14 -8.63 -0.03
N ARG A 170 -19.34 -9.68 0.16
CA ARG A 170 -19.75 -10.93 0.82
C ARG A 170 -18.79 -11.23 1.95
N GLU A 171 -19.30 -11.64 3.10
CA GLU A 171 -18.44 -12.05 4.20
C GLU A 171 -17.57 -13.24 3.80
N ASP A 172 -16.30 -13.20 4.19
CA ASP A 172 -15.31 -14.25 3.92
C ASP A 172 -14.53 -14.53 5.21
N GLY A 173 -15.15 -15.29 6.11
CA GLY A 173 -14.67 -15.51 7.48
C GLY A 173 -14.96 -14.35 8.44
N GLU A 174 -14.29 -14.35 9.59
CA GLU A 174 -14.62 -13.43 10.69
C GLU A 174 -14.19 -11.98 10.41
N SER A 175 -12.97 -11.79 9.90
CA SER A 175 -12.32 -10.48 9.77
C SER A 175 -12.22 -9.95 8.34
N GLU A 176 -12.63 -10.73 7.33
CA GLU A 176 -12.45 -10.39 5.90
C GLU A 176 -13.78 -10.39 5.14
N VAL A 177 -13.79 -9.67 4.02
CA VAL A 177 -14.93 -9.49 3.12
C VAL A 177 -14.42 -9.63 1.69
N MET A 178 -15.04 -10.55 0.94
CA MET A 178 -14.83 -10.68 -0.48
C MET A 178 -15.56 -9.57 -1.23
N CYS A 179 -14.79 -8.72 -1.91
CA CYS A 179 -15.29 -7.67 -2.78
C CYS A 179 -15.27 -8.17 -4.22
N THR A 180 -16.42 -8.09 -4.89
CA THR A 180 -16.62 -8.55 -6.26
C THR A 180 -17.18 -7.42 -7.11
N VAL A 181 -16.63 -7.20 -8.31
CA VAL A 181 -17.17 -6.23 -9.26
C VAL A 181 -17.03 -6.75 -10.68
N LYS A 182 -18.06 -6.54 -11.51
CA LYS A 182 -17.97 -6.73 -12.95
C LYS A 182 -17.38 -5.45 -13.55
N GLY A 183 -16.23 -5.55 -14.24
CA GLY A 183 -15.62 -4.39 -14.88
C GLY A 183 -16.49 -3.80 -16.00
N SER A 184 -16.23 -2.54 -16.32
CA SER A 184 -16.98 -1.75 -17.31
C SER A 184 -16.59 -2.04 -18.77
N GLY A 185 -15.57 -2.86 -19.01
CA GLY A 185 -15.05 -3.08 -20.37
C GLY A 185 -14.29 -1.89 -20.93
N PHE A 186 -13.81 -0.99 -20.08
CA PHE A 186 -13.15 0.25 -20.51
C PHE A 186 -11.85 -0.05 -21.28
N VAL A 187 -11.74 0.57 -22.46
CA VAL A 187 -10.53 0.53 -23.31
C VAL A 187 -10.04 1.94 -23.52
N SER A 188 -8.75 2.18 -23.29
CA SER A 188 -8.15 3.50 -23.52
C SER A 188 -8.28 3.93 -24.99
N SER A 189 -8.94 5.08 -25.23
CA SER A 189 -9.17 5.66 -26.55
C SER A 189 -7.99 6.50 -27.08
N SER A 190 -7.03 6.81 -26.22
CA SER A 190 -5.93 7.74 -26.53
C SER A 190 -4.84 7.16 -27.45
N LYS A 191 -4.92 5.88 -27.82
CA LYS A 191 -3.90 5.25 -28.67
C LYS A 191 -4.54 4.67 -29.93
N LYS A 192 -4.08 5.12 -31.10
CA LYS A 192 -4.38 4.48 -32.38
C LYS A 192 -3.93 3.02 -32.33
N VAL A 193 -4.87 2.10 -32.53
CA VAL A 193 -4.56 0.74 -32.93
C VAL A 193 -3.98 0.84 -34.33
N ALA A 194 -2.72 0.45 -34.50
CA ALA A 194 -2.07 0.36 -35.81
C ALA A 194 -2.46 -0.96 -36.48
#